data_AF-A0A7X0VCY7-F1
#
_entry.id   AF-A0A7X0VCY7-F1
#
_cell.length_a   1.000
_cell.length_b   1.000
_cell.length_c   1.000
_cell.angle_alpha   90.00
_cell.angle_beta   90.00
_cell.angle_gamma   90.00
#
_symmetry.space_group_name_H-M   'P 1'
#
loop_
_entity.id
_entity.type
_entity.pdbx_description
1 polymer ?
#
loop_
_entity_poly.entity_id
_entity_poly.type
_entity_poly.pdbx_seq_one_letter_code
_entity_poly.pdbx_strand_id
1 'polypeptide(L)'
;MGTDFYKKWACQKMIESSQTNIWEGHWACAVLALIGVLEDNLVPGTLEAAIRKNLEKTVEEHPNDKLYRVDKEYADFRNGILSLLVKKDQSCHALGHDVIYAYYMLAMLSRSEIPATAELYNAMTKLLEGFAASGPGYVTINGNNTVIDPEGIPVTATRVPLTPAVVLDLFHNFQRPYPMEKGDMQLGHLLTHGHSILELKQAFHDHGLVQSETSLFTRLDILIYANGLEKNPTEYDLPFTTTMSSPLEQPFWEQAFADSRHGHYYKYAYSYLKLNRMAGRNPSDFGSFGRIL
;
A
#
# COMPACT_ATOMS: atom_id res chain seq x y z
N MET A 1 -23.07 -10.89 3.02
CA MET A 1 -23.10 -10.23 1.69
C MET A 1 -22.05 -10.90 0.80
N GLY A 2 -22.24 -10.94 -0.53
CA GLY A 2 -21.21 -11.50 -1.45
C GLY A 2 -19.99 -10.59 -1.55
N THR A 3 -18.83 -11.12 -1.95
CA THR A 3 -17.57 -10.33 -2.11
C THR A 3 -17.73 -9.17 -3.08
N ASP A 4 -18.60 -9.29 -4.08
CA ASP A 4 -18.95 -8.23 -5.03
C ASP A 4 -19.53 -6.98 -4.37
N PHE A 5 -20.23 -7.10 -3.25
CA PHE A 5 -20.73 -5.93 -2.52
C PHE A 5 -19.56 -5.05 -2.06
N TYR A 6 -18.55 -5.63 -1.42
CA TYR A 6 -17.40 -4.90 -0.92
C TYR A 6 -16.53 -4.34 -2.05
N LYS A 7 -16.41 -5.08 -3.16
CA LYS A 7 -15.69 -4.62 -4.36
C LYS A 7 -16.40 -3.40 -4.99
N LYS A 8 -17.73 -3.45 -5.14
CA LYS A 8 -18.52 -2.29 -5.59
C LYS A 8 -18.43 -1.12 -4.61
N TRP A 9 -18.48 -1.39 -3.31
CA TRP A 9 -18.27 -0.38 -2.28
C TRP A 9 -16.91 0.30 -2.43
N ALA A 10 -15.84 -0.45 -2.72
CA ALA A 10 -14.51 0.10 -2.90
C ALA A 10 -14.41 0.99 -4.15
N CYS A 11 -15.02 0.60 -5.27
CA CYS A 11 -15.13 1.46 -6.46
C CYS A 11 -15.81 2.79 -6.12
N GLN A 12 -16.94 2.74 -5.41
CA GLN A 12 -17.65 3.94 -5.01
C GLN A 12 -16.86 4.81 -4.03
N LYS A 13 -16.16 4.20 -3.07
CA LYS A 13 -15.31 4.92 -2.12
C LYS A 13 -14.16 5.65 -2.83
N MET A 14 -13.58 5.07 -3.89
CA MET A 14 -12.60 5.77 -4.74
C MET A 14 -13.22 6.99 -5.45
N ILE A 15 -14.45 6.85 -5.96
CA ILE A 15 -15.18 7.95 -6.60
C ILE A 15 -15.39 9.10 -5.61
N GLU A 16 -15.91 8.81 -4.42
CA GLU A 16 -16.15 9.82 -3.39
C GLU A 16 -14.85 10.46 -2.89
N SER A 17 -13.81 9.67 -2.69
CA SER A 17 -12.49 10.16 -2.29
C SER A 17 -11.91 11.15 -3.31
N SER A 18 -12.12 10.94 -4.61
CA SER A 18 -11.68 11.87 -5.66
C SER A 18 -12.37 13.24 -5.63
N GLN A 19 -13.49 13.36 -4.90
CA GLN A 19 -14.33 14.56 -4.84
C GLN A 19 -14.14 15.35 -3.54
N THR A 20 -13.76 14.67 -2.46
CA THR A 20 -13.68 15.27 -1.12
C THR A 20 -12.25 15.31 -0.61
N ASN A 21 -11.63 14.15 -0.45
CA ASN A 21 -10.30 13.97 0.11
C ASN A 21 -9.66 12.72 -0.48
N ILE A 22 -8.54 12.89 -1.19
CA ILE A 22 -7.84 11.79 -1.89
C ILE A 22 -7.35 10.69 -0.94
N TRP A 23 -7.17 11.02 0.36
CA TRP A 23 -6.73 10.09 1.39
C TRP A 23 -7.86 9.16 1.88
N GLU A 24 -9.12 9.44 1.58
CA GLU A 24 -10.23 8.52 1.93
C GLU A 24 -10.19 7.22 1.12
N GLY A 25 -9.50 7.20 -0.02
CA GLY A 25 -9.24 5.99 -0.80
C GLY A 25 -8.38 4.96 -0.06
N HIS A 26 -7.79 5.32 1.09
CA HIS A 26 -7.13 4.36 1.98
C HIS A 26 -8.10 3.26 2.42
N TRP A 27 -9.35 3.62 2.72
CA TRP A 27 -10.37 2.66 3.14
C TRP A 27 -10.77 1.72 2.01
N ALA A 28 -10.85 2.21 0.78
CA ALA A 28 -11.04 1.36 -0.40
C ALA A 28 -9.91 0.32 -0.52
N CYS A 29 -8.64 0.76 -0.44
CA CYS A 29 -7.50 -0.15 -0.49
C CYS A 29 -7.45 -1.12 0.70
N ALA A 30 -7.85 -0.68 1.89
CA ALA A 30 -7.90 -1.50 3.10
C ALA A 30 -8.92 -2.63 2.98
N VAL A 31 -10.13 -2.33 2.52
CA VAL A 31 -11.18 -3.30 2.23
C VAL A 31 -10.71 -4.32 1.19
N LEU A 32 -10.04 -3.86 0.13
CA LEU A 32 -9.50 -4.75 -0.90
C LEU A 32 -8.33 -5.61 -0.40
N ALA A 33 -7.51 -5.09 0.51
CA ALA A 33 -6.46 -5.87 1.15
C ALA A 33 -7.06 -7.02 1.98
N LEU A 34 -8.11 -6.75 2.78
CA LEU A 34 -8.81 -7.80 3.54
C LEU A 34 -9.45 -8.84 2.61
N ILE A 35 -10.10 -8.41 1.53
CA ILE A 35 -10.62 -9.31 0.50
C ILE A 35 -9.49 -10.15 -0.10
N GLY A 36 -8.37 -9.53 -0.45
CA GLY A 36 -7.20 -10.20 -1.02
C GLY A 36 -6.62 -11.25 -0.06
N VAL A 37 -6.54 -10.97 1.23
CA VAL A 37 -6.12 -11.95 2.26
C VAL A 37 -7.01 -13.18 2.25
N LEU A 38 -8.33 -12.99 2.14
CA LEU A 38 -9.32 -14.07 2.12
C LEU A 38 -9.32 -14.83 0.79
N GLU A 39 -9.44 -14.13 -0.34
CA GLU A 39 -9.54 -14.75 -1.69
C GLU A 39 -8.26 -15.50 -2.07
N ASP A 40 -7.10 -14.98 -1.67
CA ASP A 40 -5.82 -15.65 -1.91
C ASP A 40 -5.50 -16.69 -0.82
N ASN A 41 -6.34 -16.92 0.20
CA ASN A 41 -6.07 -17.85 1.31
C ASN A 41 -4.69 -17.60 1.97
N LEU A 42 -4.37 -16.35 2.30
CA LEU A 42 -3.05 -15.98 2.84
C LEU A 42 -2.85 -16.30 4.33
N VAL A 43 -3.93 -16.62 5.03
CA VAL A 43 -3.95 -16.84 6.48
C VAL A 43 -4.61 -18.18 6.82
N PRO A 44 -4.40 -18.73 8.03
CA PRO A 44 -5.12 -19.90 8.49
C PRO A 44 -6.64 -19.68 8.47
N GLY A 45 -7.40 -20.73 8.12
CA GLY A 45 -8.87 -20.66 8.04
C GLY A 45 -9.57 -20.28 9.35
N THR A 46 -8.90 -20.49 10.49
CA THR A 46 -9.39 -20.07 11.81
C THR A 46 -9.51 -18.55 11.96
N LEU A 47 -8.80 -17.76 11.14
CA LEU A 47 -8.83 -16.29 11.19
C LEU A 47 -9.88 -15.68 10.26
N GLU A 48 -10.41 -16.45 9.30
CA GLU A 48 -11.30 -15.92 8.26
C GLU A 48 -12.56 -15.26 8.83
N ALA A 49 -13.19 -15.88 9.84
CA ALA A 49 -14.41 -15.34 10.43
C ALA A 49 -14.18 -13.97 11.08
N ALA A 50 -13.05 -13.79 11.76
CA ALA A 50 -12.69 -12.52 12.39
C ALA A 50 -12.39 -11.44 11.33
N ILE A 51 -11.66 -11.80 10.28
CA ILE A 51 -11.34 -10.90 9.15
C ILE A 51 -12.63 -10.48 8.41
N ARG A 52 -13.55 -11.41 8.12
CA ARG A 52 -14.84 -11.10 7.47
C ARG A 52 -15.70 -10.18 8.34
N LYS A 53 -15.75 -10.42 9.65
CA LYS A 53 -16.45 -9.54 10.59
C LYS A 53 -15.86 -8.13 10.58
N ASN A 54 -14.53 -8.00 10.54
CA ASN A 54 -13.90 -6.68 10.49
C ASN A 54 -14.08 -5.99 9.12
N LEU A 55 -14.13 -6.75 8.03
CA LEU A 55 -14.49 -6.24 6.70
C LEU A 55 -15.89 -5.61 6.70
N GLU A 56 -16.88 -6.30 7.30
CA GLU A 56 -18.24 -5.77 7.50
C GLU A 56 -18.21 -4.48 8.33
N LYS A 57 -17.58 -4.53 9.50
CA LYS A 57 -17.44 -3.38 10.40
C LYS A 57 -16.80 -2.16 9.72
N THR A 58 -15.71 -2.36 8.98
CA THR A 58 -14.98 -1.27 8.29
C THR A 58 -15.90 -0.55 7.29
N VAL A 59 -16.74 -1.30 6.58
CA VAL A 59 -17.66 -0.75 5.58
C VAL A 59 -18.85 -0.05 6.23
N GLU A 60 -19.30 -0.53 7.39
CA GLU A 60 -20.34 0.11 8.20
C GLU A 60 -19.86 1.42 8.85
N GLU A 61 -18.63 1.46 9.36
CA GLU A 61 -18.04 2.65 10.01
C GLU A 61 -17.64 3.74 9.01
N HIS A 62 -17.38 3.37 7.76
CA HIS A 62 -17.01 4.28 6.68
C HIS A 62 -18.02 4.23 5.52
N PRO A 63 -19.31 4.53 5.75
CA PRO A 63 -20.33 4.38 4.72
C PRO A 63 -20.01 5.22 3.48
N ASN A 64 -20.47 4.76 2.32
CA ASN A 64 -20.49 5.60 1.12
C ASN A 64 -21.79 6.38 1.08
N ASP A 65 -21.74 7.59 0.54
CA ASP A 65 -22.94 8.41 0.34
C ASP A 65 -23.83 7.85 -0.77
N LYS A 66 -23.23 7.14 -1.73
CA LYS A 66 -23.93 6.53 -2.87
C LYS A 66 -23.56 5.06 -3.01
N LEU A 67 -24.25 4.40 -3.94
CA LEU A 67 -23.90 3.08 -4.43
C LEU A 67 -23.16 3.22 -5.76
N TYR A 68 -22.22 2.31 -6.02
CA TYR A 68 -21.53 2.24 -7.31
C TYR A 68 -22.55 1.95 -8.42
N ARG A 69 -22.62 2.84 -9.41
CA ARG A 69 -23.53 2.71 -10.55
C ARG A 69 -22.78 2.15 -11.75
N VAL A 70 -23.35 1.12 -12.34
CA VAL A 70 -22.84 0.47 -13.56
C VAL A 70 -23.72 0.94 -14.72
N ASP A 71 -23.43 2.13 -15.23
CA ASP A 71 -24.21 2.72 -16.34
C ASP A 71 -23.69 2.19 -17.68
N LYS A 72 -22.36 2.24 -17.88
CA LYS A 72 -21.67 1.71 -19.06
C LYS A 72 -20.22 1.34 -18.72
N GLU A 73 -19.79 0.20 -19.23
CA GLU A 73 -18.38 -0.22 -19.16
C GLU A 73 -17.49 0.71 -19.99
N TYR A 74 -16.36 1.10 -19.41
CA TYR A 74 -15.31 1.88 -20.04
C TYR A 74 -14.12 0.98 -20.38
N ALA A 75 -14.08 0.54 -21.64
CA ALA A 75 -13.12 -0.45 -22.12
C ALA A 75 -11.65 -0.02 -21.94
N ASP A 76 -11.37 1.28 -22.02
CA ASP A 76 -9.99 1.81 -21.94
C ASP A 76 -9.50 2.04 -20.51
N PHE A 77 -10.26 1.67 -19.49
CA PHE A 77 -9.90 1.92 -18.08
C PHE A 77 -8.48 1.45 -17.75
N ARG A 78 -8.17 0.18 -18.03
CA ARG A 78 -6.88 -0.42 -17.70
C ARG A 78 -5.73 0.32 -18.38
N ASN A 79 -5.79 0.43 -19.70
CA ASN A 79 -4.71 1.04 -20.49
C ASN A 79 -4.55 2.53 -20.15
N GLY A 80 -5.65 3.23 -19.88
CA GLY A 80 -5.65 4.62 -19.45
C GLY A 80 -4.96 4.82 -18.10
N ILE A 81 -5.28 3.99 -17.09
CA ILE A 81 -4.64 4.07 -15.77
C ILE A 81 -3.16 3.71 -15.84
N LEU A 82 -2.78 2.64 -16.55
CA LEU A 82 -1.37 2.28 -16.72
C LEU A 82 -0.59 3.39 -17.44
N SER A 83 -1.15 3.96 -18.51
CA SER A 83 -0.53 5.08 -19.23
C SER A 83 -0.34 6.31 -18.34
N LEU A 84 -1.26 6.57 -17.39
CA LEU A 84 -1.13 7.67 -16.44
C LEU A 84 0.02 7.43 -15.46
N LEU A 85 0.18 6.20 -14.94
CA LEU A 85 1.31 5.86 -14.08
C LEU A 85 2.64 6.03 -14.82
N VAL A 86 2.77 5.46 -16.02
CA VAL A 86 4.02 5.53 -16.82
C VAL A 86 4.38 6.98 -17.17
N LYS A 87 3.41 7.83 -17.52
CA LYS A 87 3.68 9.25 -17.80
C LYS A 87 4.19 10.04 -16.60
N LYS A 88 3.92 9.57 -15.39
CA LYS A 88 4.21 10.28 -14.14
C LYS A 88 5.37 9.67 -13.34
N ASP A 89 6.00 8.65 -13.90
CA ASP A 89 6.96 7.81 -13.19
C ASP A 89 8.27 8.50 -12.79
N GLN A 90 8.52 9.72 -13.30
CA GLN A 90 9.70 10.50 -12.96
C GLN A 90 9.65 11.11 -11.56
N SER A 91 8.62 10.81 -10.77
CA SER A 91 8.32 11.55 -9.57
C SER A 91 8.11 10.63 -8.38
N CYS A 92 8.88 10.86 -7.31
CA CYS A 92 8.79 10.11 -6.06
C CYS A 92 7.55 10.55 -5.24
N HIS A 93 6.38 10.61 -5.86
CA HIS A 93 5.21 11.24 -5.29
C HIS A 93 4.47 10.37 -4.27
N ALA A 94 3.88 11.04 -3.28
CA ALA A 94 2.95 10.52 -2.31
C ALA A 94 3.31 9.14 -1.75
N LEU A 95 4.56 8.84 -1.39
CA LEU A 95 4.92 7.54 -0.79
C LEU A 95 4.50 6.30 -1.61
N GLY A 96 4.29 6.43 -2.92
CA GLY A 96 3.80 5.36 -3.80
C GLY A 96 2.28 5.12 -3.77
N HIS A 97 1.48 6.03 -3.18
CA HIS A 97 0.02 5.89 -3.10
C HIS A 97 -0.65 5.79 -4.48
N ASP A 98 -0.11 6.47 -5.49
CA ASP A 98 -0.55 6.40 -6.87
C ASP A 98 -0.46 4.96 -7.42
N VAL A 99 0.70 4.33 -7.26
CA VAL A 99 0.94 2.94 -7.69
C VAL A 99 0.11 1.97 -6.88
N ILE A 100 0.02 2.17 -5.55
CA ILE A 100 -0.77 1.32 -4.64
C ILE A 100 -2.25 1.34 -5.02
N TYR A 101 -2.84 2.52 -5.21
CA TYR A 101 -4.27 2.65 -5.51
C TYR A 101 -4.59 2.08 -6.88
N ALA A 102 -3.74 2.35 -7.87
CA ALA A 102 -3.89 1.78 -9.21
C ALA A 102 -3.82 0.25 -9.17
N TYR A 103 -2.86 -0.33 -8.44
CA TYR A 103 -2.76 -1.77 -8.25
C TYR A 103 -4.04 -2.37 -7.68
N TYR A 104 -4.51 -1.90 -6.52
CA TYR A 104 -5.68 -2.47 -5.86
C TYR A 104 -6.93 -2.41 -6.75
N MET A 105 -7.13 -1.30 -7.48
CA MET A 105 -8.24 -1.18 -8.42
C MET A 105 -8.12 -2.08 -9.63
N LEU A 106 -6.98 -2.07 -10.31
CA LEU A 106 -6.78 -2.87 -11.51
C LEU A 106 -6.82 -4.37 -11.19
N ALA A 107 -6.20 -4.79 -10.08
CA ALA A 107 -6.20 -6.18 -9.64
C ALA A 107 -7.62 -6.65 -9.31
N MET A 108 -8.39 -5.88 -8.54
CA MET A 108 -9.77 -6.24 -8.20
C MET A 108 -10.65 -6.34 -9.44
N LEU A 109 -10.62 -5.33 -10.32
CA LEU A 109 -11.42 -5.31 -11.54
C LEU A 109 -11.06 -6.49 -12.46
N SER A 110 -9.78 -6.82 -12.59
CA SER A 110 -9.32 -7.95 -13.41
C SER A 110 -9.79 -9.33 -12.92
N ARG A 111 -10.19 -9.44 -11.65
CA ARG A 111 -10.62 -10.68 -10.99
C ARG A 111 -12.10 -10.64 -10.59
N SER A 112 -12.89 -9.72 -11.15
CA SER A 112 -14.31 -9.56 -10.82
C SER A 112 -15.15 -9.35 -12.07
N GLU A 113 -16.46 -9.59 -11.96
CA GLU A 113 -17.44 -9.26 -13.00
C GLU A 113 -17.91 -7.80 -12.93
N ILE A 114 -17.28 -6.97 -12.08
CA ILE A 114 -17.65 -5.56 -11.91
C ILE A 114 -17.01 -4.76 -13.04
N PRO A 115 -17.80 -4.16 -13.94
CA PRO A 115 -17.23 -3.35 -15.02
C PRO A 115 -16.68 -2.04 -14.46
N ALA A 116 -15.53 -1.64 -15.01
CA ALA A 116 -14.99 -0.32 -14.81
C ALA A 116 -15.85 0.71 -15.54
N THR A 117 -16.22 1.80 -14.90
CA THR A 117 -17.01 2.87 -15.53
C THR A 117 -16.16 4.08 -15.87
N ALA A 118 -16.66 4.95 -16.74
CA ALA A 118 -16.01 6.23 -17.05
C ALA A 118 -15.93 7.14 -15.82
N GLU A 119 -16.90 7.07 -14.91
CA GLU A 119 -16.87 7.80 -13.64
C GLU A 119 -15.71 7.32 -12.75
N LEU A 120 -15.55 6.00 -12.60
CA LEU A 120 -14.42 5.43 -11.86
C LEU A 120 -13.08 5.80 -12.52
N TYR A 121 -13.00 5.78 -13.85
CA TYR A 121 -11.79 6.19 -14.58
C TYR A 121 -11.41 7.64 -14.26
N ASN A 122 -12.38 8.55 -14.35
CA ASN A 122 -12.17 9.97 -14.05
C ASN A 122 -11.78 10.17 -12.58
N ALA A 123 -12.41 9.45 -11.66
CA ALA A 123 -12.07 9.50 -10.24
C ALA A 123 -10.64 9.04 -9.98
N MET A 124 -10.25 7.88 -10.53
CA MET A 124 -8.89 7.36 -10.39
C MET A 124 -7.87 8.31 -11.03
N THR A 125 -8.15 8.87 -12.20
CA THR A 125 -7.28 9.88 -12.84
C THR A 125 -7.05 11.07 -11.90
N LYS A 126 -8.11 11.61 -11.28
CA LYS A 126 -8.01 12.70 -10.31
C LYS A 126 -7.23 12.33 -9.05
N LEU A 127 -7.41 11.11 -8.53
CA LEU A 127 -6.65 10.63 -7.37
C LEU A 127 -5.15 10.57 -7.68
N LEU A 128 -4.78 9.95 -8.81
CA LEU A 128 -3.38 9.86 -9.26
C LEU A 128 -2.78 11.24 -9.55
N GLU A 129 -3.57 12.18 -10.08
CA GLU A 129 -3.18 13.59 -10.20
C GLU A 129 -3.00 14.29 -8.86
N GLY A 130 -3.89 14.06 -7.90
CA GLY A 130 -3.78 14.61 -6.55
C GLY A 130 -2.55 14.13 -5.82
N PHE A 131 -2.22 12.83 -5.92
CA PHE A 131 -0.99 12.29 -5.35
C PHE A 131 0.25 12.90 -5.97
N ALA A 132 0.26 13.08 -7.29
CA ALA A 132 1.36 13.74 -7.95
C ALA A 132 1.56 15.19 -7.45
N ALA A 133 0.46 15.93 -7.29
CA ALA A 133 0.49 17.29 -6.77
C ALA A 133 0.88 17.37 -5.27
N SER A 134 0.76 16.28 -4.51
CA SER A 134 1.06 16.26 -3.07
C SER A 134 2.56 16.23 -2.74
N GLY A 135 3.42 16.07 -3.74
CA GLY A 135 4.87 16.01 -3.54
C GLY A 135 5.34 14.68 -2.95
N PRO A 136 6.59 14.59 -2.44
CA PRO A 136 7.18 13.31 -2.06
C PRO A 136 6.71 12.74 -0.71
N GLY A 137 5.78 13.42 -0.05
CA GLY A 137 5.39 13.12 1.33
C GLY A 137 6.45 13.56 2.34
N TYR A 138 6.05 13.69 3.59
CA TYR A 138 6.98 14.02 4.67
C TYR A 138 7.73 12.78 5.17
N VAL A 139 8.85 13.04 5.85
CA VAL A 139 9.56 12.12 6.73
C VAL A 139 9.68 12.76 8.10
N THR A 140 9.49 12.00 9.16
CA THR A 140 9.70 12.46 10.53
C THR A 140 11.20 12.45 10.83
N ILE A 141 11.76 13.57 11.27
CA ILE A 141 13.18 13.73 11.66
C ILE A 141 13.22 14.56 12.94
N ASN A 142 13.88 14.07 13.99
CA ASN A 142 13.96 14.73 15.29
C ASN A 142 12.57 15.13 15.82
N GLY A 143 11.54 14.29 15.58
CA GLY A 143 10.15 14.54 15.96
C GLY A 143 9.36 15.53 15.07
N ASN A 144 9.94 16.04 13.99
CA ASN A 144 9.29 17.00 13.09
C ASN A 144 9.05 16.41 11.69
N ASN A 145 7.88 16.69 11.10
CA ASN A 145 7.57 16.30 9.73
C ASN A 145 8.27 17.23 8.74
N THR A 146 9.18 16.66 7.95
CA THR A 146 10.02 17.37 7.00
C THR A 146 9.78 16.85 5.59
N VAL A 147 9.62 17.73 4.61
CA VAL A 147 9.59 17.35 3.19
C VAL A 147 11.01 17.45 2.65
N ILE A 148 11.50 16.36 2.06
CA ILE A 148 12.82 16.31 1.42
C ILE A 148 12.61 16.30 -0.08
N ASP A 149 13.21 17.27 -0.76
CA ASP A 149 13.26 17.30 -2.21
C ASP A 149 14.19 16.19 -2.71
N PRO A 150 13.75 15.28 -3.60
CA PRO A 150 14.64 14.31 -4.22
C PRO A 150 15.74 14.98 -5.06
N GLU A 151 15.55 16.21 -5.55
CA GLU A 151 16.58 16.95 -6.27
C GLU A 151 17.66 17.44 -5.30
N GLY A 152 18.75 16.68 -5.20
CA GLY A 152 19.92 17.05 -4.38
C GLY A 152 20.31 16.03 -3.31
N ILE A 153 19.55 14.94 -3.16
CA ILE A 153 19.96 13.84 -2.28
C ILE A 153 20.99 12.93 -2.98
N PRO A 154 21.97 12.39 -2.24
CA PRO A 154 22.88 11.39 -2.78
C PRO A 154 22.15 10.08 -3.14
N VAL A 155 22.46 9.55 -4.32
CA VAL A 155 21.96 8.29 -4.87
C VAL A 155 22.70 7.13 -4.18
N THR A 156 22.17 6.60 -3.07
CA THR A 156 22.86 5.65 -2.17
C THR A 156 22.28 4.23 -2.15
N ALA A 157 20.97 4.06 -2.33
CA ALA A 157 20.28 2.77 -2.33
C ALA A 157 20.64 1.87 -3.53
N THR A 158 21.34 0.76 -3.36
CA THR A 158 21.68 -0.16 -4.46
C THR A 158 20.48 -0.48 -5.35
N ARG A 159 20.57 -0.12 -6.65
CA ARG A 159 19.50 -0.32 -7.64
C ARG A 159 19.66 -1.70 -8.22
N VAL A 160 18.75 -2.60 -7.89
CA VAL A 160 18.68 -3.95 -8.40
C VAL A 160 17.31 -4.19 -9.02
N PRO A 161 17.16 -5.05 -10.05
CA PRO A 161 15.85 -5.38 -10.56
C PRO A 161 14.92 -5.86 -9.44
N LEU A 162 13.73 -5.28 -9.33
CA LEU A 162 12.80 -5.69 -8.28
C LEU A 162 12.31 -7.13 -8.52
N THR A 163 12.45 -7.93 -7.47
CA THR A 163 11.85 -9.26 -7.33
C THR A 163 11.13 -9.32 -5.99
N PRO A 164 10.19 -10.26 -5.77
CA PRO A 164 9.54 -10.41 -4.47
C PRO A 164 10.53 -10.59 -3.31
N ALA A 165 11.60 -11.36 -3.54
CA ALA A 165 12.69 -11.55 -2.60
C ALA A 165 13.42 -10.23 -2.28
N VAL A 166 13.77 -9.44 -3.31
CA VAL A 166 14.43 -8.14 -3.14
C VAL A 166 13.57 -7.17 -2.33
N VAL A 167 12.26 -7.09 -2.57
CA VAL A 167 11.38 -6.18 -1.79
C VAL A 167 11.34 -6.60 -0.31
N LEU A 168 11.27 -7.90 -0.03
CA LEU A 168 11.35 -8.42 1.34
C LEU A 168 12.71 -8.13 1.97
N ASP A 169 13.81 -8.32 1.23
CA ASP A 169 15.17 -8.07 1.73
C ASP A 169 15.38 -6.57 2.00
N LEU A 170 14.87 -5.69 1.14
CA LEU A 170 14.89 -4.24 1.38
C LEU A 170 14.10 -3.91 2.65
N PHE A 171 12.89 -4.43 2.81
CA PHE A 171 12.06 -4.22 3.99
C PHE A 171 12.73 -4.73 5.28
N HIS A 172 13.28 -5.95 5.27
CA HIS A 172 13.92 -6.57 6.44
C HIS A 172 15.21 -5.86 6.84
N ASN A 173 16.03 -5.48 5.87
CA ASN A 173 17.35 -4.91 6.13
C ASN A 173 17.34 -3.39 6.34
N PHE A 174 16.29 -2.67 5.92
CA PHE A 174 16.24 -1.23 6.06
C PHE A 174 16.09 -0.83 7.54
N GLN A 175 17.15 -0.29 8.14
CA GLN A 175 17.11 0.21 9.52
C GLN A 175 16.61 1.65 9.56
N ARG A 176 15.63 1.92 10.41
CA ARG A 176 15.05 3.26 10.62
C ARG A 176 14.80 3.45 12.11
N PRO A 177 15.14 4.62 12.70
CA PRO A 177 14.87 4.89 14.11
C PRO A 177 13.38 4.77 14.44
N TYR A 178 13.04 4.13 15.55
CA TYR A 178 11.65 3.87 15.92
C TYR A 178 10.79 5.14 16.04
N PRO A 179 11.26 6.26 16.62
CA PRO A 179 10.47 7.49 16.69
C PRO A 179 10.10 8.06 15.32
N MET A 180 10.97 7.89 14.32
CA MET A 180 10.70 8.34 12.95
C MET A 180 9.61 7.46 12.34
N GLU A 181 9.79 6.13 12.36
CA GLU A 181 8.83 5.18 11.79
C GLU A 181 7.44 5.28 12.44
N LYS A 182 7.37 5.49 13.76
CA LYS A 182 6.10 5.71 14.46
C LYS A 182 5.36 6.96 13.97
N GLY A 183 6.08 7.98 13.53
CA GLY A 183 5.51 9.25 13.06
C GLY A 183 5.00 9.21 11.61
N ASP A 184 5.60 8.40 10.75
CA ASP A 184 5.37 8.46 9.30
C ASP A 184 5.15 7.11 8.58
N MET A 185 5.35 5.97 9.26
CA MET A 185 5.04 4.60 8.79
C MET A 185 5.70 4.21 7.46
N GLN A 186 6.94 4.65 7.23
CA GLN A 186 7.60 4.57 5.93
C GLN A 186 8.00 3.16 5.51
N LEU A 187 8.38 2.30 6.45
CA LEU A 187 8.73 0.90 6.15
C LEU A 187 7.53 0.14 5.57
N GLY A 188 6.34 0.36 6.12
CA GLY A 188 5.11 -0.25 5.59
C GLY A 188 4.74 0.27 4.20
N HIS A 189 5.00 1.55 3.93
CA HIS A 189 4.86 2.12 2.59
C HIS A 189 5.84 1.54 1.58
N LEU A 190 7.12 1.34 1.93
CA LEU A 190 8.08 0.65 1.07
C LEU A 190 7.60 -0.76 0.70
N LEU A 191 7.08 -1.50 1.68
CA LEU A 191 6.56 -2.84 1.47
C LEU A 191 5.36 -2.86 0.52
N THR A 192 4.35 -2.02 0.78
CA THR A 192 3.12 -1.95 -0.03
C THR A 192 3.37 -1.39 -1.44
N HIS A 193 4.28 -0.42 -1.57
CA HIS A 193 4.67 0.14 -2.85
C HIS A 193 5.42 -0.90 -3.70
N GLY A 194 6.44 -1.55 -3.14
CA GLY A 194 7.18 -2.62 -3.83
C GLY A 194 6.29 -3.80 -4.24
N HIS A 195 5.36 -4.21 -3.38
CA HIS A 195 4.34 -5.21 -3.71
C HIS A 195 3.48 -4.79 -4.91
N SER A 196 2.97 -3.56 -4.90
CA SER A 196 2.09 -3.03 -5.94
C SER A 196 2.81 -2.95 -7.29
N ILE A 197 4.07 -2.50 -7.32
CA ILE A 197 4.89 -2.48 -8.55
C ILE A 197 5.03 -3.90 -9.12
N LEU A 198 5.39 -4.88 -8.28
CA LEU A 198 5.62 -6.26 -8.72
C LEU A 198 4.36 -6.89 -9.29
N GLU A 199 3.22 -6.75 -8.63
CA GLU A 199 1.94 -7.28 -9.11
C GLU A 199 1.49 -6.60 -10.41
N LEU A 200 1.62 -5.27 -10.53
CA LEU A 200 1.32 -4.57 -11.79
C LEU A 200 2.18 -5.09 -12.94
N LYS A 201 3.49 -5.26 -12.71
CA LYS A 201 4.42 -5.81 -13.70
C LYS A 201 4.06 -7.23 -14.11
N GLN A 202 3.73 -8.09 -13.14
CA GLN A 202 3.37 -9.48 -13.40
C GLN A 202 2.02 -9.61 -14.13
N ALA A 203 1.03 -8.81 -13.76
CA ALA A 203 -0.30 -8.90 -14.34
C ALA A 203 -0.39 -8.28 -15.74
N PHE A 204 0.41 -7.25 -16.03
CA PHE A 204 0.18 -6.42 -17.22
C PHE A 204 1.35 -6.37 -18.20
N HIS A 205 2.53 -6.89 -17.84
CA HIS A 205 3.72 -7.00 -18.71
C HIS A 205 4.10 -5.69 -19.44
N ASP A 206 3.76 -4.54 -18.87
CA ASP A 206 4.03 -3.24 -19.48
C ASP A 206 5.48 -2.80 -19.17
N HIS A 207 6.27 -2.60 -20.22
CA HIS A 207 7.67 -2.17 -20.10
C HIS A 207 7.82 -0.79 -19.47
N GLY A 208 6.79 0.06 -19.53
CA GLY A 208 6.79 1.37 -18.88
C GLY A 208 6.84 1.29 -17.35
N LEU A 209 6.30 0.22 -16.75
CA LEU A 209 6.28 0.00 -15.30
C LEU A 209 7.67 -0.29 -14.69
N VAL A 210 8.71 -0.46 -15.52
CA VAL A 210 10.09 -0.56 -15.04
C VAL A 210 10.54 0.75 -14.39
N GLN A 211 10.02 1.89 -14.86
CA GLN A 211 10.34 3.18 -14.26
C GLN A 211 9.78 3.28 -12.82
N SER A 212 8.74 2.52 -12.49
CA SER A 212 8.14 2.53 -11.15
C SER A 212 9.04 1.90 -10.10
N GLU A 213 10.03 1.10 -10.50
CA GLU A 213 11.10 0.68 -9.60
C GLU A 213 11.97 1.87 -9.16
N THR A 214 12.18 2.83 -10.06
CA THR A 214 13.01 4.01 -9.81
C THR A 214 12.38 4.91 -8.76
N SER A 215 11.05 5.04 -8.74
CA SER A 215 10.35 5.80 -7.70
C SER A 215 10.51 5.15 -6.32
N LEU A 216 10.47 3.81 -6.23
CA LEU A 216 10.76 3.08 -4.99
C LEU A 216 12.21 3.28 -4.51
N PHE A 217 13.19 3.19 -5.41
CA PHE A 217 14.60 3.42 -5.07
C PHE A 217 14.88 4.87 -4.68
N THR A 218 14.24 5.83 -5.35
CA THR A 218 14.32 7.25 -4.96
C THR A 218 13.75 7.46 -3.56
N ARG A 219 12.65 6.77 -3.20
CA ARG A 219 12.12 6.82 -1.84
C ARG A 219 13.12 6.26 -0.83
N LEU A 220 13.79 5.14 -1.15
CA LEU A 220 14.83 4.58 -0.29
C LEU A 220 15.97 5.59 -0.07
N ASP A 221 16.41 6.30 -1.11
CA ASP A 221 17.42 7.35 -0.97
C ASP A 221 16.98 8.45 -0.02
N ILE A 222 15.74 8.93 -0.15
CA ILE A 222 15.17 9.95 0.76
C ILE A 222 15.22 9.45 2.20
N LEU A 223 14.84 8.20 2.44
CA LEU A 223 14.79 7.63 3.78
C LEU A 223 16.19 7.40 4.37
N ILE A 224 17.16 6.95 3.57
CA ILE A 224 18.58 6.82 3.99
C ILE A 224 19.12 8.19 4.38
N TYR A 225 18.89 9.19 3.53
CA TYR A 225 19.32 10.55 3.80
C TYR A 225 18.68 11.10 5.07
N ALA A 226 17.37 10.92 5.24
CA ALA A 226 16.64 11.34 6.44
C ALA A 226 17.18 10.69 7.73
N ASN A 227 17.52 9.39 7.69
CA ASN A 227 18.11 8.69 8.83
C ASN A 227 19.45 9.32 9.24
N GLY A 228 20.24 9.80 8.29
CA GLY A 228 21.51 10.51 8.56
C GLY A 228 21.34 11.88 9.23
N LEU A 229 20.12 12.44 9.22
CA LEU A 229 19.79 13.72 9.86
C LEU A 229 19.22 13.56 11.28
N GLU A 230 18.96 12.33 11.73
CA GLU A 230 18.44 12.04 13.06
C GLU A 230 19.55 12.23 14.12
N LYS A 231 19.29 13.05 15.14
CA LYS A 231 20.30 13.40 16.17
C LYS A 231 20.45 12.32 17.24
N ASN A 232 19.38 11.55 17.48
CA ASN A 232 19.34 10.50 18.50
C ASN A 232 19.14 9.11 17.85
N PRO A 233 20.13 8.62 17.07
CA PRO A 233 20.01 7.33 16.39
C PRO A 233 19.91 6.13 17.34
N THR A 234 20.30 6.27 18.60
CA THR A 234 20.38 5.17 19.58
C THR A 234 19.06 4.46 19.92
N GLU A 235 17.91 4.95 19.44
CA GLU A 235 16.61 4.25 19.52
C GLU A 235 16.31 3.38 18.28
N TYR A 236 17.35 2.81 17.65
CA TYR A 236 17.16 1.71 16.69
C TYR A 236 16.61 0.45 17.37
N ASP A 237 16.87 0.28 18.68
CA ASP A 237 16.87 -1.06 19.30
C ASP A 237 15.76 -1.38 20.33
N LEU A 238 14.87 -0.46 20.78
CA LEU A 238 13.83 -0.88 21.75
C LEU A 238 12.45 -0.18 21.70
N PRO A 239 11.34 -0.95 21.90
CA PRO A 239 11.21 -2.40 21.79
C PRO A 239 10.38 -2.77 20.56
N PHE A 240 10.79 -3.83 19.86
CA PHE A 240 9.83 -4.77 19.28
C PHE A 240 8.58 -4.77 20.17
N THR A 241 7.41 -4.47 19.62
CA THR A 241 6.17 -4.58 20.40
C THR A 241 6.23 -5.89 21.14
N THR A 242 6.05 -5.88 22.47
CA THR A 242 6.18 -7.08 23.32
C THR A 242 5.24 -8.20 22.89
N THR A 243 4.27 -7.88 22.03
CA THR A 243 3.55 -8.81 21.16
C THR A 243 4.05 -8.67 19.72
N MET A 244 5.08 -9.45 19.37
CA MET A 244 5.49 -9.71 17.99
C MET A 244 4.49 -10.68 17.36
N SER A 245 3.29 -10.20 17.08
CA SER A 245 2.24 -11.08 16.57
C SER A 245 2.32 -11.16 15.06
N SER A 246 2.44 -12.38 14.56
CA SER A 246 2.47 -12.65 13.14
C SER A 246 1.11 -12.35 12.50
N PRO A 247 1.03 -11.85 11.25
CA PRO A 247 -0.23 -11.81 10.50
C PRO A 247 -0.83 -13.20 10.22
N LEU A 248 -0.15 -14.29 10.56
CA LEU A 248 -0.69 -15.65 10.61
C LEU A 248 -1.34 -16.02 11.95
N GLU A 249 -1.31 -15.12 12.93
CA GLU A 249 -1.78 -15.37 14.29
C GLU A 249 -2.91 -14.41 14.67
N GLN A 250 -3.81 -14.89 15.52
CA GLN A 250 -4.98 -14.12 15.96
C GLN A 250 -4.64 -12.80 16.67
N PRO A 251 -3.63 -12.72 17.56
CA PRO A 251 -3.34 -11.48 18.29
C PRO A 251 -2.95 -10.30 17.37
N PHE A 252 -2.32 -10.55 16.22
CA PHE A 252 -2.04 -9.51 15.23
C PHE A 252 -3.34 -8.87 14.74
N TRP A 253 -4.29 -9.70 14.37
CA TRP A 253 -5.56 -9.23 13.80
C TRP A 253 -6.40 -8.52 14.86
N GLU A 254 -6.41 -8.98 16.10
CA GLU A 254 -7.06 -8.28 17.21
C GLU A 254 -6.51 -6.87 17.39
N GLN A 255 -5.18 -6.70 17.35
CA GLN A 255 -4.55 -5.39 17.39
C GLN A 255 -4.89 -4.55 16.15
N ALA A 256 -4.79 -5.14 14.95
CA ALA A 256 -5.05 -4.45 13.69
C ALA A 256 -6.52 -4.00 13.54
N PHE A 257 -7.46 -4.70 14.18
CA PHE A 257 -8.88 -4.33 14.21
C PHE A 257 -9.19 -3.24 15.24
N ALA A 258 -8.37 -3.12 16.30
CA ALA A 258 -8.52 -2.10 17.33
C ALA A 258 -7.88 -0.76 16.92
N ASP A 259 -6.68 -0.79 16.33
CA ASP A 259 -5.97 0.38 15.82
C ASP A 259 -5.78 0.22 14.30
N SER A 260 -6.82 0.50 13.52
CA SER A 260 -6.76 0.24 12.08
C SER A 260 -5.82 1.19 11.32
N ARG A 261 -5.47 2.36 11.90
CA ARG A 261 -4.68 3.44 11.28
C ARG A 261 -5.04 3.69 9.81
N HIS A 262 -6.30 3.90 9.46
CA HIS A 262 -6.74 4.02 8.05
C HIS A 262 -6.45 2.76 7.22
N GLY A 263 -6.56 1.60 7.85
CA GLY A 263 -6.35 0.28 7.26
C GLY A 263 -4.91 -0.04 6.85
N HIS A 264 -3.90 0.66 7.38
CA HIS A 264 -2.49 0.41 7.04
C HIS A 264 -2.07 -1.03 7.34
N TYR A 265 -2.38 -1.53 8.53
CA TYR A 265 -2.00 -2.89 8.93
C TYR A 265 -2.58 -3.97 8.02
N TYR A 266 -3.77 -3.77 7.45
CA TYR A 266 -4.38 -4.73 6.52
C TYR A 266 -3.59 -4.81 5.21
N LYS A 267 -3.21 -3.64 4.67
CA LYS A 267 -2.38 -3.53 3.46
C LYS A 267 -0.98 -4.10 3.70
N TYR A 268 -0.40 -3.88 4.88
CA TYR A 268 0.91 -4.39 5.26
C TYR A 268 0.89 -5.91 5.37
N ALA A 269 -0.10 -6.48 6.08
CA ALA A 269 -0.27 -7.93 6.19
C ALA A 269 -0.49 -8.58 4.82
N TYR A 270 -1.39 -8.03 4.00
CA TYR A 270 -1.64 -8.51 2.65
C TYR A 270 -0.36 -8.53 1.82
N SER A 271 0.35 -7.39 1.75
CA SER A 271 1.57 -7.26 0.96
C SER A 271 2.68 -8.18 1.45
N TYR A 272 2.88 -8.27 2.76
CA TYR A 272 3.91 -9.14 3.34
C TYR A 272 3.68 -10.62 3.02
N LEU A 273 2.46 -11.11 3.28
CA LEU A 273 2.11 -12.50 3.05
C LEU A 273 2.14 -12.86 1.56
N LYS A 274 1.64 -11.96 0.71
CA LYS A 274 1.64 -12.14 -0.74
C LYS A 274 3.06 -12.16 -1.30
N LEU A 275 3.92 -11.22 -0.91
CA LEU A 275 5.33 -11.19 -1.31
C LEU A 275 6.08 -12.46 -0.87
N ASN A 276 5.88 -12.92 0.37
CA ASN A 276 6.49 -14.17 0.85
C ASN A 276 6.08 -15.35 -0.03
N ARG A 277 4.78 -15.47 -0.35
CA ARG A 277 4.29 -16.51 -1.26
C ARG A 277 4.92 -16.39 -2.66
N MET A 278 4.94 -15.20 -3.24
CA MET A 278 5.53 -14.95 -4.56
C MET A 278 7.04 -15.25 -4.59
N ALA A 279 7.73 -15.05 -3.47
CA ALA A 279 9.15 -15.36 -3.32
C ALA A 279 9.43 -16.84 -3.00
N GLY A 280 8.40 -17.65 -2.75
CA GLY A 280 8.57 -19.01 -2.22
C GLY A 280 9.20 -19.05 -0.83
N ARG A 281 9.09 -17.95 -0.06
CA ARG A 281 9.60 -17.83 1.31
C ARG A 281 8.51 -18.17 2.32
N ASN A 282 8.91 -18.82 3.40
CA ASN A 282 8.03 -18.98 4.56
C ASN A 282 8.06 -17.65 5.34
N PRO A 283 6.91 -17.02 5.64
CA PRO A 283 6.87 -15.78 6.40
C PRO A 283 7.35 -15.91 7.87
N SER A 284 7.84 -17.08 8.30
CA SER A 284 8.23 -17.43 9.68
C SER A 284 9.19 -16.49 10.40
N ASP A 285 9.95 -15.62 9.69
CA ASP A 285 10.70 -14.53 10.33
C ASP A 285 9.84 -13.25 10.36
N PHE A 286 9.07 -13.10 11.44
CA PHE A 286 8.24 -11.92 11.69
C PHE A 286 8.98 -10.83 12.48
N GLY A 287 10.27 -11.04 12.77
CA GLY A 287 11.16 -10.08 13.44
C GLY A 287 10.98 -8.67 12.87
N SER A 288 11.29 -8.57 11.60
CA SER A 288 11.22 -7.31 10.86
C SER A 288 9.79 -6.80 10.63
N PHE A 289 8.79 -7.69 10.59
CA PHE A 289 7.39 -7.28 10.41
C PHE A 289 6.83 -6.56 11.65
N GLY A 290 7.28 -6.91 12.86
CA GLY A 290 6.92 -6.20 14.09
C GLY A 290 7.32 -4.72 14.11
N ARG A 291 8.23 -4.29 13.23
CA ARG A 291 8.73 -2.90 13.16
C ARG A 291 7.72 -1.91 12.57
N ILE A 292 6.69 -2.42 11.89
CA ILE A 292 5.64 -1.61 11.26
C ILE A 292 4.30 -1.72 11.98
N LEU A 293 4.29 -2.30 13.20
CA LEU A 293 3.14 -2.42 14.10
C LEU A 293 3.24 -1.36 15.20
#